data_AF-A0A2V4H566-F1
#
_entry.id   AF-A0A2V4H566-F1
#
_cell.length_a   1.000
_cell.length_b   1.000
_cell.length_c   1.000
_cell.angle_alpha   90.00
_cell.angle_beta   90.00
_cell.angle_gamma   90.00
#
_symmetry.space_group_name_H-M   'P 1'
#
loop_
_entity.id
_entity.type
_entity.pdbx_description
1 polymer ?
#
loop_
_entity_poly.entity_id
_entity_poly.type
_entity_poly.pdbx_seq_one_letter_code
_entity_poly.pdbx_strand_id
1 'polypeptide(L)'
;MNKLLRKVRKVFSLKADNKAETGIGTLIVFIAMVLVAAVAATVLIHTAGTLQQKATSTGSQTTQQVSTGIQVNSILGLDSNKTTPTHGLIKWMAIQISVTAGSSSINLANVTISLTYHGVSASLTYVGYENISVTTAKDFVYGFHSAVSGTNNVFNASYFNTINGTTNGSKHFAILVLSDPTSSLTAQYPVISYQDQVDLLVNVSAVFGGISEGQSVNGQVQAPVGSPGVIQFTAPESFVSDVIQLQ
;
A
#
# COMPACT_ATOMS: atom_id res chain seq x y z
N MET A 1 -76.75 -72.22 7.19
CA MET A 1 -75.54 -71.65 7.79
C MET A 1 -74.60 -70.94 6.80
N ASN A 2 -74.32 -71.47 5.60
CA ASN A 2 -73.20 -71.01 4.74
C ASN A 2 -73.36 -69.66 4.00
N LYS A 3 -74.57 -69.10 3.87
CA LYS A 3 -74.75 -67.77 3.22
C LYS A 3 -74.38 -66.59 4.13
N LEU A 4 -74.52 -66.73 5.45
CA LEU A 4 -74.18 -65.68 6.42
C LEU A 4 -72.66 -65.52 6.59
N LEU A 5 -71.92 -66.63 6.68
CA LEU A 5 -70.45 -66.64 6.77
C LEU A 5 -69.77 -65.99 5.55
N ARG A 6 -70.34 -66.16 4.34
CA ARG A 6 -69.81 -65.53 3.12
C ARG A 6 -70.06 -64.01 3.07
N LYS A 7 -71.11 -63.53 3.72
CA LYS A 7 -71.47 -62.11 3.82
C LYS A 7 -70.54 -61.39 4.81
N VAL A 8 -70.24 -62.01 5.95
CA VAL A 8 -69.29 -61.48 6.96
C VAL A 8 -67.87 -61.38 6.40
N ARG A 9 -67.41 -62.38 5.64
CA ARG A 9 -66.07 -62.36 5.00
C ARG A 9 -65.92 -61.29 3.91
N LYS A 10 -67.03 -60.84 3.30
CA LYS A 10 -67.05 -59.76 2.29
C LYS A 10 -67.03 -58.37 2.94
N VAL A 11 -67.57 -58.24 4.17
CA VAL A 11 -67.54 -57.00 4.97
C VAL A 11 -66.14 -56.77 5.57
N PHE A 12 -65.41 -57.84 5.92
CA PHE A 12 -64.02 -57.78 6.38
C PHE A 12 -62.95 -57.86 5.27
N SER A 13 -63.37 -57.92 4.00
CA SER A 13 -62.44 -57.88 2.87
C SER A 13 -62.06 -56.42 2.58
N LEU A 14 -61.18 -55.85 3.41
CA LEU A 14 -60.51 -54.59 3.12
C LEU A 14 -59.67 -54.78 1.85
N LYS A 15 -60.19 -54.35 0.70
CA LYS A 15 -59.38 -54.26 -0.51
C LYS A 15 -58.31 -53.21 -0.24
N ALA A 16 -57.04 -53.61 -0.29
CA ALA A 16 -55.93 -52.67 -0.30
C ALA A 16 -56.16 -51.68 -1.46
N ASP A 17 -56.32 -50.41 -1.12
CA ASP A 17 -56.61 -49.37 -2.10
C ASP A 17 -55.28 -48.92 -2.69
N ASN A 18 -54.78 -49.66 -3.68
CA ASN A 18 -53.50 -49.41 -4.34
C ASN A 18 -53.38 -47.97 -4.88
N LYS A 19 -54.53 -47.27 -5.09
CA LYS A 19 -54.56 -45.86 -5.47
C LYS A 19 -54.14 -44.94 -4.32
N ALA A 20 -54.57 -45.20 -3.09
CA ALA A 20 -54.15 -44.45 -1.91
C ALA A 20 -52.65 -44.68 -1.61
N GLU A 21 -52.16 -45.90 -1.79
CA GLU A 21 -50.73 -46.24 -1.65
C GLU A 21 -49.86 -45.54 -2.70
N THR A 22 -50.28 -45.53 -3.97
CA THR A 22 -49.57 -44.81 -5.05
C THR A 22 -49.55 -43.29 -4.81
N GLY A 23 -50.65 -42.72 -4.29
CA GLY A 23 -50.75 -41.29 -3.96
C GLY A 23 -49.80 -40.86 -2.84
N ILE A 24 -49.67 -41.68 -1.80
CA ILE A 24 -48.70 -41.43 -0.71
C ILE A 24 -47.26 -41.49 -1.25
N GLY A 25 -46.96 -42.44 -2.13
CA GLY A 25 -45.65 -42.52 -2.80
C GLY A 25 -45.31 -41.25 -3.60
N THR A 26 -46.28 -40.71 -4.36
CA THR A 26 -46.07 -39.45 -5.10
C THR A 26 -45.86 -38.24 -4.19
N LEU A 27 -46.55 -38.15 -3.05
CA LEU A 27 -46.36 -37.06 -2.08
C LEU A 27 -44.98 -37.11 -1.43
N ILE A 28 -44.48 -38.31 -1.10
CA ILE A 28 -43.14 -38.49 -0.53
C ILE A 28 -42.06 -38.01 -1.51
N VAL A 29 -42.15 -38.42 -2.77
CA VAL A 29 -41.20 -37.99 -3.82
C VAL A 29 -41.30 -36.49 -4.06
N PHE A 30 -42.51 -35.93 -4.05
CA PHE A 30 -42.70 -34.49 -4.23
C PHE A 30 -42.01 -33.69 -3.12
N ILE A 31 -42.20 -34.06 -1.85
CA ILE A 31 -41.54 -33.41 -0.72
C ILE A 31 -40.02 -33.56 -0.82
N ALA A 32 -39.53 -34.77 -1.14
CA ALA A 32 -38.11 -35.02 -1.29
C ALA A 32 -37.48 -34.15 -2.40
N MET A 33 -38.13 -34.04 -3.56
CA MET A 33 -37.67 -33.22 -4.67
C MET A 33 -37.61 -31.73 -4.31
N VAL A 34 -38.63 -31.22 -3.60
CA VAL A 34 -38.66 -29.83 -3.14
C VAL A 34 -37.51 -29.54 -2.16
N LEU A 35 -37.21 -30.48 -1.24
CA LEU A 35 -36.10 -30.31 -0.30
C LEU A 35 -34.73 -30.32 -1.00
N VAL A 36 -34.51 -31.24 -1.96
CA VAL A 36 -33.27 -31.28 -2.75
C VAL A 36 -33.12 -30.01 -3.58
N ALA A 37 -34.19 -29.54 -4.22
CA ALA A 37 -34.19 -28.29 -4.97
C ALA A 37 -33.85 -27.08 -4.09
N ALA A 38 -34.38 -27.02 -2.87
CA ALA A 38 -34.10 -25.93 -1.92
C ALA A 38 -32.62 -25.89 -1.49
N VAL A 39 -32.03 -27.06 -1.20
CA VAL A 39 -30.59 -27.15 -0.87
C VAL A 39 -29.73 -26.77 -2.07
N ALA A 40 -30.05 -27.29 -3.26
CA ALA A 40 -29.33 -26.97 -4.49
C ALA A 40 -29.39 -25.47 -4.81
N ALA A 41 -30.56 -24.84 -4.68
CA ALA A 41 -30.73 -23.40 -4.87
C ALA A 41 -29.92 -22.58 -3.87
N THR A 42 -29.90 -22.99 -2.60
CA THR A 42 -29.11 -22.32 -1.54
C THR A 42 -27.61 -22.34 -1.87
N VAL A 43 -27.08 -23.51 -2.28
CA VAL A 43 -25.66 -23.64 -2.67
C VAL A 43 -25.33 -22.83 -3.92
N LEU A 44 -26.24 -22.80 -4.90
CA LEU A 44 -26.09 -21.99 -6.12
C LEU A 44 -26.01 -20.49 -5.78
N ILE A 45 -26.93 -20.00 -4.95
CA ILE A 45 -26.97 -18.59 -4.54
C ILE A 45 -25.72 -18.24 -3.72
N HIS A 46 -25.32 -19.09 -2.78
CA HIS A 46 -24.12 -18.88 -1.97
C HIS A 46 -22.86 -18.81 -2.84
N THR A 47 -22.70 -19.75 -3.77
CA THR A 47 -21.56 -19.78 -4.69
C THR A 47 -21.56 -18.56 -5.62
N ALA A 48 -22.71 -18.18 -6.17
CA ALA A 48 -22.84 -16.97 -6.99
C ALA A 48 -22.51 -15.70 -6.20
N GLY A 49 -22.98 -15.61 -4.95
CA GLY A 49 -22.71 -14.47 -4.06
C GLY A 49 -21.22 -14.31 -3.71
N THR A 50 -20.55 -15.41 -3.35
CA THR A 50 -19.11 -15.39 -3.05
C THR A 50 -18.27 -15.04 -4.29
N LEU A 51 -18.63 -15.60 -5.46
CA LEU A 51 -18.00 -15.23 -6.73
C LEU A 51 -18.20 -13.75 -7.08
N GLN A 52 -19.40 -13.21 -6.87
CA GLN A 52 -19.69 -11.80 -7.11
C GLN A 52 -18.88 -10.88 -6.18
N GLN A 53 -18.83 -11.18 -4.88
CA GLN A 53 -18.02 -10.42 -3.93
C GLN A 53 -16.54 -10.45 -4.31
N LYS A 54 -16.04 -11.63 -4.70
CA LYS A 54 -14.65 -11.78 -5.16
C LYS A 54 -14.39 -11.01 -6.44
N ALA A 55 -15.29 -11.08 -7.42
CA ALA A 55 -15.16 -10.36 -8.68
C ALA A 55 -15.13 -8.83 -8.47
N THR A 56 -16.00 -8.29 -7.61
CA THR A 56 -16.00 -6.86 -7.28
C THR A 56 -14.74 -6.44 -6.54
N SER A 57 -14.30 -7.22 -5.54
CA SER A 57 -13.08 -6.93 -4.79
C SER A 57 -11.84 -6.95 -5.69
N THR A 58 -11.69 -7.99 -6.52
CA THR A 58 -10.58 -8.10 -7.48
C THR A 58 -10.64 -7.03 -8.56
N GLY A 59 -11.83 -6.68 -9.07
CA GLY A 59 -12.00 -5.57 -10.01
C GLY A 59 -11.56 -4.24 -9.42
N SER A 60 -11.95 -3.94 -8.17
CA SER A 60 -11.53 -2.71 -7.48
C SER A 60 -10.02 -2.69 -7.19
N GLN A 61 -9.46 -3.80 -6.68
CA GLN A 61 -8.02 -3.91 -6.39
C GLN A 61 -7.16 -3.80 -7.65
N THR A 62 -7.56 -4.44 -8.75
CA THR A 62 -6.80 -4.36 -10.02
C THR A 62 -6.89 -2.98 -10.65
N THR A 63 -8.06 -2.32 -10.56
CA THR A 63 -8.20 -0.92 -11.00
C THR A 63 -7.28 -0.01 -10.20
N GLN A 64 -7.27 -0.13 -8.87
CA GLN A 64 -6.36 0.63 -8.01
C GLN A 64 -4.88 0.33 -8.33
N GLN A 65 -4.54 -0.94 -8.60
CA GLN A 65 -3.16 -1.33 -8.90
C GLN A 65 -2.62 -0.72 -10.20
N VAL A 66 -3.48 -0.43 -11.18
CA VAL A 66 -3.05 0.15 -12.47
C VAL A 66 -3.25 1.67 -12.53
N SER A 67 -4.18 2.23 -11.77
CA SER A 67 -4.45 3.68 -11.75
C SER A 67 -3.55 4.45 -10.78
N THR A 68 -3.11 3.78 -9.71
CA THR A 68 -2.27 4.38 -8.67
C THR A 68 -0.80 4.31 -9.07
N GLY A 69 -0.07 5.38 -8.82
CA GLY A 69 1.33 5.47 -9.17
C GLY A 69 2.01 6.64 -8.47
N ILE A 70 3.28 6.43 -8.10
CA ILE A 70 4.16 7.50 -7.64
C ILE A 70 5.01 7.96 -8.81
N GLN A 71 5.04 9.26 -9.04
CA GLN A 71 5.93 9.90 -9.99
C GLN A 71 7.04 10.63 -9.22
N VAL A 72 8.29 10.44 -9.64
CA VAL A 72 9.44 11.22 -9.17
C VAL A 72 9.59 12.41 -10.12
N ASN A 73 9.53 13.63 -9.57
CA ASN A 73 9.53 14.86 -10.36
C ASN A 73 10.93 15.44 -10.48
N SER A 74 11.68 15.50 -9.39
CA SER A 74 13.05 16.00 -9.36
C SER A 74 13.82 15.35 -8.21
N ILE A 75 15.14 15.28 -8.34
CA ILE A 75 16.02 14.81 -7.28
C ILE A 75 17.10 15.85 -7.04
N LEU A 76 17.19 16.30 -5.80
CA LEU A 76 18.19 17.26 -5.35
C LEU A 76 19.16 16.59 -4.38
N GLY A 77 20.44 16.92 -4.48
CA GLY A 77 21.48 16.53 -3.55
C GLY A 77 22.11 17.74 -2.88
N LEU A 78 22.45 17.62 -1.59
CA LEU A 78 23.29 18.57 -0.87
C LEU A 78 24.67 17.97 -0.64
N ASP A 79 25.69 18.69 -1.08
CA ASP A 79 27.08 18.40 -0.74
C ASP A 79 27.40 18.80 0.72
N SER A 80 28.05 17.91 1.46
CA SER A 80 28.48 18.17 2.83
C SER A 80 29.81 18.91 2.92
N ASN A 81 30.62 18.93 1.87
CA ASN A 81 32.01 19.34 1.97
C ASN A 81 32.22 20.83 1.65
N LYS A 82 31.73 21.71 2.53
CA LYS A 82 31.92 23.16 2.39
C LYS A 82 33.34 23.63 2.68
N THR A 83 34.15 22.79 3.31
CA THR A 83 35.43 23.19 3.93
C THR A 83 36.66 22.74 3.15
N THR A 84 36.54 21.73 2.29
CA THR A 84 37.67 21.27 1.46
C THR A 84 37.22 21.09 0.00
N PRO A 85 37.73 21.90 -0.95
CA PRO A 85 37.31 21.90 -2.35
C PRO A 85 37.85 20.70 -3.16
N THR A 86 38.35 19.66 -2.50
CA THR A 86 39.10 18.59 -3.15
C THR A 86 38.22 17.47 -3.68
N HIS A 87 37.09 17.17 -3.02
CA HIS A 87 36.14 16.11 -3.42
C HIS A 87 34.73 16.44 -2.94
N GLY A 88 33.77 16.41 -3.87
CA GLY A 88 32.35 16.55 -3.57
C GLY A 88 31.75 15.25 -3.01
N LEU A 89 30.91 15.36 -1.98
CA LEU A 89 30.20 14.21 -1.41
C LEU A 89 28.75 14.55 -1.03
N ILE A 90 27.79 13.96 -1.75
CA ILE A 90 26.37 14.16 -1.48
C ILE A 90 26.02 13.47 -0.15
N LYS A 91 25.61 14.27 0.83
CA LYS A 91 25.23 13.80 2.16
C LYS A 91 23.74 13.65 2.32
N TRP A 92 22.99 14.65 1.86
CA TRP A 92 21.53 14.64 1.93
C TRP A 92 20.95 14.65 0.53
N MET A 93 19.84 13.95 0.37
CA MET A 93 19.11 13.89 -0.87
C MET A 93 17.63 14.18 -0.58
N ALA A 94 17.01 14.99 -1.43
CA ALA A 94 15.59 15.27 -1.42
C ALA A 94 15.00 14.77 -2.75
N ILE A 95 14.11 13.79 -2.66
CA ILE A 95 13.42 13.22 -3.82
C ILE A 95 12.02 13.81 -3.85
N GLN A 96 11.76 14.70 -4.79
CA GLN A 96 10.44 15.29 -4.95
C GLN A 96 9.52 14.29 -5.64
N ILE A 97 8.40 14.00 -4.99
CA ILE A 97 7.38 13.09 -5.49
C ILE A 97 6.03 13.78 -5.62
N SER A 98 5.25 13.27 -6.58
CA SER A 98 3.82 13.52 -6.71
C SER A 98 3.12 12.22 -7.09
N VAL A 99 1.80 12.15 -6.93
CA VAL A 99 1.02 11.01 -7.42
C VAL A 99 0.47 11.29 -8.81
N THR A 100 0.37 10.25 -9.63
CA THR A 100 -0.17 10.36 -10.99
C THR A 100 -1.65 10.74 -10.98
N ALA A 101 -2.12 11.40 -12.04
CA ALA A 101 -3.54 11.71 -12.19
C ALA A 101 -4.39 10.42 -12.19
N GLY A 102 -5.51 10.44 -11.46
CA GLY A 102 -6.37 9.25 -11.30
C GLY A 102 -5.87 8.25 -10.26
N SER A 103 -4.75 8.53 -9.59
CA SER A 103 -4.28 7.75 -8.45
C SER A 103 -5.22 7.89 -7.25
N SER A 104 -5.42 6.79 -6.52
CA SER A 104 -5.96 6.89 -5.17
C SER A 104 -4.92 7.51 -4.25
N SER A 105 -5.35 8.08 -3.12
CA SER A 105 -4.43 8.58 -2.10
C SER A 105 -3.52 7.45 -1.58
N ILE A 106 -2.26 7.78 -1.31
CA ILE A 106 -1.23 6.83 -0.86
C ILE A 106 -0.78 7.26 0.53
N ASN A 107 -0.73 6.33 1.48
CA ASN A 107 -0.13 6.61 2.78
C ASN A 107 1.40 6.44 2.69
N LEU A 108 2.14 7.55 2.83
CA LEU A 108 3.59 7.58 2.76
C LEU A 108 4.27 6.83 3.92
N ALA A 109 3.57 6.58 5.03
CA ALA A 109 4.11 5.77 6.12
C ALA A 109 4.34 4.30 5.72
N ASN A 110 3.60 3.81 4.72
CA ASN A 110 3.72 2.45 4.21
C ASN A 110 4.56 2.36 2.92
N VAL A 111 5.15 3.47 2.49
CA VAL A 111 6.03 3.52 1.32
C VAL A 111 7.44 3.09 1.74
N THR A 112 8.10 2.34 0.86
CA THR A 112 9.52 2.00 1.01
C THR A 112 10.33 2.59 -0.14
N ILE A 113 11.54 3.03 0.17
CA ILE A 113 12.49 3.51 -0.85
C ILE A 113 13.59 2.47 -0.96
N SER A 114 13.82 1.94 -2.15
CA SER A 114 14.95 1.06 -2.41
C SER A 114 15.99 1.82 -3.22
N LEU A 115 17.21 1.93 -2.72
CA LEU A 115 18.33 2.57 -3.40
C LEU A 115 19.48 1.58 -3.54
N THR A 116 20.20 1.63 -4.64
CA THR A 116 21.38 0.80 -4.91
C THR A 116 22.51 1.67 -5.39
N TYR A 117 23.66 1.51 -4.73
CA TYR A 117 24.89 2.25 -4.97
C TYR A 117 26.09 1.30 -4.81
N HIS A 118 26.96 1.23 -5.83
CA HIS A 118 28.14 0.33 -5.86
C HIS A 118 27.84 -1.14 -5.49
N GLY A 119 26.69 -1.67 -5.91
CA GLY A 119 26.30 -3.05 -5.61
C GLY A 119 25.79 -3.27 -4.18
N VAL A 120 25.68 -2.22 -3.37
CA VAL A 120 25.00 -2.25 -2.06
C VAL A 120 23.59 -1.69 -2.24
N SER A 121 22.59 -2.46 -1.82
CA SER A 121 21.19 -2.04 -1.83
C SER A 121 20.71 -1.75 -0.41
N ALA A 122 20.04 -0.61 -0.23
CA ALA A 122 19.41 -0.20 1.01
C ALA A 122 17.90 -0.06 0.79
N SER A 123 17.11 -0.54 1.75
CA SER A 123 15.66 -0.33 1.79
C SER A 123 15.33 0.56 2.98
N LEU A 124 14.79 1.74 2.71
CA LEU A 124 14.43 2.73 3.71
C LEU A 124 12.93 2.71 4.00
N THR A 125 12.56 2.85 5.27
CA THR A 125 11.18 3.00 5.73
C THR A 125 10.93 4.38 6.31
N TYR A 126 9.67 4.79 6.44
CA TYR A 126 9.36 6.06 7.07
C TYR A 126 9.73 6.04 8.56
N VAL A 127 10.43 7.08 9.03
CA VAL A 127 10.90 7.17 10.43
C VAL A 127 9.77 7.39 11.44
N GLY A 128 8.59 7.87 11.03
CA GLY A 128 7.45 8.00 11.95
C GLY A 128 7.69 8.98 13.10
N TYR A 129 7.47 8.53 14.34
CA TYR A 129 7.66 9.31 15.56
C TYR A 129 8.80 8.70 16.38
N GLU A 130 9.93 9.40 16.44
CA GLU A 130 11.15 8.88 17.05
C GLU A 130 11.61 9.68 18.25
N ASN A 131 12.32 9.01 19.16
CA ASN A 131 12.92 9.63 20.33
C ASN A 131 14.39 10.01 20.04
N ILE A 132 14.59 11.22 19.54
CA ILE A 132 15.91 11.68 19.11
C ILE A 132 16.58 12.47 20.24
N SER A 133 17.85 12.16 20.48
CA SER A 133 18.72 12.96 21.35
C SER A 133 19.15 14.21 20.58
N VAL A 134 18.39 15.30 20.68
CA VAL A 134 18.81 16.59 20.10
C VAL A 134 19.79 17.30 21.06
N THR A 135 19.76 16.96 22.37
CA THR A 135 20.76 17.30 23.41
C THR A 135 20.74 16.24 24.53
N THR A 136 21.29 16.51 25.74
CA THR A 136 21.16 15.67 26.95
C THR A 136 19.70 15.34 27.31
N ALA A 137 18.73 16.06 26.75
CA ALA A 137 17.31 15.73 26.79
C ALA A 137 16.86 14.94 25.54
N LYS A 138 16.00 13.94 25.77
CA LYS A 138 15.32 13.17 24.73
C LYS A 138 14.05 13.91 24.29
N ASP A 139 14.06 14.45 23.08
CA ASP A 139 12.86 15.04 22.47
C ASP A 139 12.23 14.04 21.49
N PHE A 140 10.90 13.95 21.54
CA PHE A 140 10.18 13.18 20.55
C PHE A 140 9.90 14.05 19.33
N VAL A 141 10.38 13.62 18.16
CA VAL A 141 10.27 14.38 16.92
C VAL A 141 9.69 13.49 15.83
N TYR A 142 8.73 14.02 15.07
CA TYR A 142 8.23 13.34 13.89
C TYR A 142 9.21 13.49 12.74
N GLY A 143 9.36 12.44 11.93
CA GLY A 143 9.97 12.53 10.60
C GLY A 143 9.16 13.32 9.59
N PHE A 144 7.99 13.82 9.99
CA PHE A 144 7.13 14.66 9.19
C PHE A 144 7.48 16.13 9.40
N HIS A 145 7.72 16.82 8.30
CA HIS A 145 7.94 18.26 8.26
C HIS A 145 6.98 18.89 7.25
N SER A 146 6.57 20.13 7.51
CA SER A 146 5.71 20.89 6.60
C SER A 146 6.33 22.24 6.31
N ALA A 147 6.43 22.55 5.02
CA ALA A 147 6.86 23.82 4.46
C ALA A 147 5.79 24.40 3.52
N VAL A 148 4.51 24.12 3.78
CA VAL A 148 3.37 24.59 2.95
C VAL A 148 3.28 26.12 2.89
N SER A 149 3.78 26.83 3.90
CA SER A 149 3.92 28.29 3.89
C SER A 149 5.14 28.80 3.11
N GLY A 150 5.87 27.90 2.45
CA GLY A 150 7.15 28.15 1.80
C GLY A 150 8.35 27.88 2.71
N THR A 151 9.46 27.49 2.09
CA THR A 151 10.79 27.40 2.72
C THR A 151 11.82 28.04 1.80
N ASN A 152 12.83 28.67 2.40
CA ASN A 152 14.00 29.20 1.69
C ASN A 152 15.10 28.14 1.51
N ASN A 153 15.00 26.99 2.19
CA ASN A 153 15.98 25.90 2.12
C ASN A 153 15.33 24.54 2.43
N VAL A 154 15.19 23.69 1.42
CA VAL A 154 14.69 22.30 1.57
C VAL A 154 15.68 21.39 2.31
N PHE A 155 16.94 21.79 2.41
CA PHE A 155 18.00 21.11 3.16
C PHE A 155 18.27 21.75 4.53
N ASN A 156 17.26 22.34 5.17
CA ASN A 156 17.39 22.79 6.54
C ASN A 156 17.70 21.60 7.46
N ALA A 157 18.75 21.69 8.28
CA ALA A 157 19.18 20.62 9.18
C ALA A 157 18.05 20.11 10.09
N SER A 158 17.10 20.99 10.46
CA SER A 158 15.94 20.61 11.28
C SER A 158 15.10 19.50 10.66
N TYR A 159 14.98 19.46 9.32
CA TYR A 159 14.22 18.44 8.60
C TYR A 159 14.92 17.07 8.58
N PHE A 160 16.21 17.04 8.88
CA PHE A 160 17.03 15.83 8.89
C PHE A 160 17.32 15.31 10.30
N ASN A 161 16.86 16.00 11.35
CA ASN A 161 17.17 15.64 12.74
C ASN A 161 16.80 14.19 13.09
N THR A 162 15.68 13.69 12.56
CA THR A 162 15.19 12.33 12.82
C THR A 162 15.98 11.24 12.10
N ILE A 163 16.62 11.61 11.00
CA ILE A 163 17.44 10.76 10.14
C ILE A 163 18.92 11.14 10.20
N ASN A 164 19.33 11.86 11.25
CA ASN A 164 20.72 12.24 11.44
C ASN A 164 21.47 11.09 12.14
N GLY A 165 22.71 10.83 11.71
CA GLY A 165 23.53 9.72 12.20
C GLY A 165 23.18 8.35 11.62
N THR A 166 23.98 7.34 11.94
CA THR A 166 23.94 6.01 11.31
C THR A 166 22.85 5.09 11.86
N THR A 167 22.29 5.34 13.04
CA THR A 167 21.25 4.46 13.62
C THR A 167 19.93 4.56 12.86
N ASN A 168 19.41 5.79 12.71
CA ASN A 168 18.14 6.03 12.01
C ASN A 168 18.37 6.40 10.54
N GLY A 169 19.39 7.21 10.24
CA GLY A 169 19.64 7.68 8.87
C GLY A 169 20.03 6.59 7.88
N SER A 170 20.50 5.42 8.35
CA SER A 170 20.85 4.29 7.45
C SER A 170 19.63 3.45 7.02
N LYS A 171 18.50 3.59 7.72
CA LYS A 171 17.31 2.73 7.55
C LYS A 171 16.03 3.50 7.28
N HIS A 172 16.03 4.81 7.50
CA HIS A 172 14.82 5.59 7.45
C HIS A 172 14.92 6.84 6.57
N PHE A 173 13.77 7.24 6.05
CA PHE A 173 13.58 8.52 5.38
C PHE A 173 12.59 9.40 6.17
N ALA A 174 12.71 10.71 5.96
CA ALA A 174 11.80 11.72 6.48
C ALA A 174 10.96 12.31 5.33
N ILE A 175 9.89 13.00 5.69
CA ILE A 175 8.92 13.58 4.76
C ILE A 175 8.94 15.10 4.95
N LEU A 176 8.99 15.85 3.85
CA LEU A 176 8.82 17.30 3.83
C LEU A 176 7.70 17.66 2.86
N VAL A 177 6.62 18.23 3.38
CA VAL A 177 5.48 18.67 2.56
C VAL A 177 5.75 20.06 2.00
N LEU A 178 5.72 20.20 0.67
CA LEU A 178 5.90 21.48 -0.01
C LEU A 178 4.56 22.13 -0.39
N SER A 179 3.60 21.32 -0.84
CA SER A 179 2.27 21.77 -1.21
C SER A 179 1.24 20.73 -0.80
N ASP A 180 0.20 21.17 -0.10
CA ASP A 180 -0.91 20.34 0.37
C ASP A 180 -2.23 21.12 0.23
N PRO A 181 -2.74 21.30 -1.00
CA PRO A 181 -4.04 21.93 -1.22
C PRO A 181 -5.20 21.12 -0.64
N THR A 182 -5.01 19.81 -0.43
CA THR A 182 -6.06 18.89 0.04
C THR A 182 -6.12 18.76 1.57
N SER A 183 -5.11 19.28 2.28
CA SER A 183 -4.95 19.18 3.73
C SER A 183 -4.91 17.72 4.24
N SER A 184 -4.47 16.78 3.42
CA SER A 184 -4.43 15.35 3.76
C SER A 184 -3.11 14.91 4.40
N LEU A 185 -2.06 15.74 4.35
CA LEU A 185 -0.74 15.40 4.87
C LEU A 185 -0.60 15.88 6.32
N THR A 186 -0.64 14.94 7.26
CA THR A 186 -0.43 15.21 8.70
C THR A 186 0.70 14.36 9.27
N ALA A 187 1.23 14.76 10.42
CA ALA A 187 2.33 14.03 11.07
C ALA A 187 1.98 12.58 11.45
N GLN A 188 0.74 12.32 11.84
CA GLN A 188 0.24 10.98 12.18
C GLN A 188 -0.21 10.20 10.95
N TYR A 189 -0.77 10.89 9.96
CA TYR A 189 -1.29 10.29 8.73
C TYR A 189 -0.76 11.07 7.53
N PRO A 190 0.47 10.76 7.05
CA PRO A 190 1.05 11.41 5.88
C PRO A 190 0.46 10.79 4.62
N VAL A 191 -0.77 11.18 4.27
CA VAL A 191 -1.48 10.68 3.10
C VAL A 191 -1.32 11.66 1.95
N ILE A 192 -0.59 11.27 0.90
CA ILE A 192 -0.43 12.05 -0.33
C ILE A 192 -1.60 11.78 -1.28
N SER A 193 -2.13 12.83 -1.88
CA SER A 193 -3.22 12.80 -2.84
C SER A 193 -2.89 13.62 -4.09
N TYR A 194 -3.79 13.61 -5.08
CA TYR A 194 -3.56 14.32 -6.33
C TYR A 194 -3.42 15.83 -6.10
N GLN A 195 -2.42 16.45 -6.73
CA GLN A 195 -1.98 17.85 -6.57
C GLN A 195 -1.13 18.15 -5.34
N ASP A 196 -0.90 17.19 -4.46
CA ASP A 196 0.06 17.38 -3.37
C ASP A 196 1.50 17.20 -3.88
N GLN A 197 2.43 17.93 -3.28
CA GLN A 197 3.87 17.83 -3.57
C GLN A 197 4.65 17.63 -2.27
N VAL A 198 5.49 16.59 -2.27
CA VAL A 198 6.22 16.15 -1.09
C VAL A 198 7.64 15.77 -1.48
N ASP A 199 8.60 16.15 -0.65
CA ASP A 199 9.97 15.68 -0.76
C ASP A 199 10.22 14.53 0.24
N LEU A 200 10.76 13.43 -0.26
CA LEU A 200 11.30 12.35 0.57
C LEU A 200 12.77 12.66 0.87
N LEU A 201 13.07 12.90 2.14
CA LEU A 201 14.38 13.27 2.61
C LEU A 201 15.17 12.04 3.04
N VAL A 202 16.36 11.87 2.47
CA VAL A 202 17.24 10.72 2.72
C VAL A 202 18.63 11.20 3.12
N ASN A 203 19.19 10.62 4.18
CA ASN A 203 20.56 10.87 4.59
C ASN A 203 21.50 9.84 3.95
N VAL A 204 21.93 10.12 2.72
CA VAL A 204 22.75 9.19 1.93
C VAL A 204 24.14 8.97 2.52
N SER A 205 24.67 9.95 3.27
CA SER A 205 25.90 9.76 4.04
C SER A 205 25.77 8.66 5.09
N ALA A 206 24.62 8.58 5.77
CA ALA A 206 24.35 7.53 6.74
C ALA A 206 24.05 6.16 6.09
N VAL A 207 23.48 6.15 4.89
CA VAL A 207 23.12 4.91 4.17
C VAL A 207 24.34 4.27 3.49
N PHE A 208 25.12 5.04 2.74
CA PHE A 208 26.19 4.53 1.87
C PHE A 208 27.57 5.13 2.17
N GLY A 209 27.70 6.01 3.16
CA GLY A 209 28.90 6.82 3.35
C GLY A 209 28.94 8.09 2.48
N GLY A 210 27.91 8.29 1.65
CA GLY A 210 27.74 9.43 0.75
C GLY A 210 27.87 9.01 -0.72
N ILE A 211 27.42 9.85 -1.63
CA ILE A 211 27.57 9.63 -3.08
C ILE A 211 28.72 10.50 -3.58
N SER A 212 29.69 9.87 -4.21
CA SER A 212 30.83 10.54 -4.84
C SER A 212 30.50 11.00 -6.26
N GLU A 213 31.30 11.93 -6.75
CA GLU A 213 31.25 12.43 -8.13
C GLU A 213 31.35 11.30 -9.17
N GLY A 214 30.62 11.45 -10.28
CA GLY A 214 30.60 10.49 -11.39
C GLY A 214 29.89 9.16 -11.12
N GLN A 215 29.34 8.95 -9.92
CA GLN A 215 28.71 7.67 -9.57
C GLN A 215 27.21 7.63 -9.86
N SER A 216 26.75 6.48 -10.36
CA SER A 216 25.34 6.22 -10.63
C SER A 216 24.62 5.65 -9.41
N VAL A 217 23.40 6.13 -9.16
CA VAL A 217 22.48 5.60 -8.16
C VAL A 217 21.20 5.17 -8.86
N ASN A 218 20.78 3.93 -8.58
CA ASN A 218 19.55 3.37 -9.11
C ASN A 218 18.63 3.00 -7.96
N GLY A 219 17.33 3.17 -8.12
CA GLY A 219 16.38 2.87 -7.08
C GLY A 219 14.93 3.07 -7.49
N GLN A 220 14.04 2.93 -6.52
CA GLN A 220 12.62 3.16 -6.72
C GLN A 220 11.92 3.47 -5.40
N VAL A 221 10.86 4.27 -5.49
CA VAL A 221 9.87 4.51 -4.43
C VAL A 221 8.70 3.57 -4.66
N GLN A 222 8.51 2.62 -3.76
CA GLN A 222 7.47 1.60 -3.85
C GLN A 222 6.33 1.90 -2.88
N ALA A 223 5.14 2.12 -3.41
CA ALA A 223 3.91 2.14 -2.63
C ALA A 223 3.33 0.72 -2.45
N PRO A 224 2.46 0.50 -1.45
CA PRO A 224 1.77 -0.79 -1.26
C PRO A 224 0.94 -1.25 -2.47
N VAL A 225 0.42 -0.30 -3.24
CA VAL A 225 -0.32 -0.52 -4.48
C VAL A 225 0.13 0.50 -5.52
N GLY A 226 0.00 0.15 -6.79
CA GLY A 226 0.35 1.03 -7.90
C GLY A 226 1.75 0.82 -8.47
N SER A 227 2.08 1.63 -9.48
CA SER A 227 3.40 1.62 -10.12
C SER A 227 4.44 2.34 -9.25
N PRO A 228 5.65 1.77 -9.09
CA PRO A 228 6.73 2.44 -8.38
C PRO A 228 7.25 3.65 -9.14
N GLY A 229 7.69 4.67 -8.41
CA GLY A 229 8.44 5.79 -8.95
C GLY A 229 9.90 5.41 -9.12
N VAL A 230 10.46 5.53 -10.31
CA VAL A 230 11.87 5.17 -10.58
C VAL A 230 12.79 6.32 -10.16
N ILE A 231 13.85 5.98 -9.44
CA ILE A 231 14.96 6.88 -9.09
C ILE A 231 16.18 6.43 -9.89
N GLN A 232 16.66 7.27 -10.79
CA GLN A 232 17.89 6.97 -11.51
C GLN A 232 18.61 8.26 -11.85
N PHE A 233 19.83 8.39 -11.35
CA PHE A 233 20.68 9.53 -11.67
C PHE A 233 22.16 9.14 -11.65
N THR A 234 22.97 9.98 -12.25
CA THR A 234 24.43 9.93 -12.13
C THR A 234 24.90 11.25 -11.55
N ALA A 235 25.61 11.21 -10.43
CA ALA A 235 26.17 12.42 -9.84
C ALA A 235 27.18 13.04 -10.83
N PRO A 236 27.21 14.38 -10.98
CA PRO A 236 28.15 15.02 -11.89
C PRO A 236 29.61 14.76 -11.46
N GLU A 237 30.53 14.85 -12.41
CA GLU A 237 31.98 14.64 -12.20
C GLU A 237 32.65 15.75 -11.38
N SER A 238 31.96 16.88 -11.16
CA SER A 238 32.45 17.98 -10.35
C SER A 238 31.29 18.78 -9.76
N PHE A 239 31.36 19.07 -8.47
CA PHE A 239 30.34 19.85 -7.77
C PHE A 239 30.67 21.35 -7.81
N VAL A 240 29.80 22.13 -8.45
CA VAL A 240 29.95 23.59 -8.62
C VAL A 240 29.11 24.41 -7.64
N SER A 241 28.19 23.77 -6.93
CA SER A 241 27.27 24.38 -5.97
C SER A 241 26.93 23.43 -4.84
N ASP A 242 26.58 23.98 -3.67
CA ASP A 242 26.18 23.20 -2.49
C ASP A 242 24.97 22.30 -2.77
N VAL A 243 24.00 22.81 -3.53
CA VAL A 243 22.80 22.08 -3.96
C VAL A 243 22.93 21.76 -5.43
N ILE A 244 22.72 20.50 -5.78
CA ILE A 244 22.90 19.96 -7.12
C ILE A 244 21.61 19.27 -7.53
N GLN A 245 21.14 19.56 -8.74
CA GLN A 245 20.06 18.81 -9.35
C GLN A 245 20.63 17.55 -10.00
N LEU A 246 20.10 16.40 -9.61
CA LEU A 246 20.57 15.07 -10.04
C LEU A 246 19.64 14.46 -11.10
N GLN A 247 18.36 14.81 -11.07
CA GLN A 247 17.33 14.41 -12.03
C GLN A 247 16.34 15.56 -12.27
#